data_AF-A0A3M1ML09-F1
#
_entry.id   AF-A0A3M1ML09-F1
#
_cell.length_a   1.000
_cell.length_b   1.000
_cell.length_c   1.000
_cell.angle_alpha   90.00
_cell.angle_beta   90.00
_cell.angle_gamma   90.00
#
_symmetry.space_group_name_H-M   'P 1'
#
loop_
_entity.id
_entity.type
_entity.pdbx_description
1 polymer ?
#
loop_
_entity_poly.entity_id
_entity_poly.type
_entity_poly.pdbx_seq_one_letter_code
_entity_poly.pdbx_strand_id
1 'polypeptide(L)'
;ARRLVEHKRDVVILLDSITRLARAYNTVQPPSGKILSGGVDSNALHKPKRFFGAARNIEEGGSLTIIATALIDTGSKMDEVIFEEFKGTGNMELHLDRRLMDKRTFPCIDINKSGTRREELLVESSALQRIWLLRKVLSSMNVVDCMEFLLDKLGETDSNQEFLDNMNK
;
A
#
# COMPACT_ATOMS: atom_id res chain seq x y z
N ALA A 1 -8.35 19.59 -0.49
CA ALA A 1 -8.84 18.21 -0.66
C ALA A 1 -10.31 18.06 -0.24
N ARG A 2 -10.65 18.01 1.07
CA ARG A 2 -12.04 17.78 1.52
C ARG A 2 -13.10 18.69 0.88
N ARG A 3 -12.83 20.00 0.80
CA ARG A 3 -13.71 20.96 0.11
C ARG A 3 -13.93 20.63 -1.36
N LEU A 4 -12.90 20.18 -2.09
CA LEU A 4 -13.04 19.79 -3.49
C LEU A 4 -13.91 18.54 -3.64
N VAL A 5 -13.75 17.58 -2.73
CA VAL A 5 -14.56 16.36 -2.68
C VAL A 5 -16.03 16.68 -2.37
N GLU A 6 -16.31 17.64 -1.50
CA GLU A 6 -17.67 18.16 -1.25
C GLU A 6 -18.29 18.79 -2.52
N HIS A 7 -17.47 19.28 -3.45
CA HIS A 7 -17.88 19.71 -4.79
C HIS A 7 -17.87 18.57 -5.82
N LYS A 8 -17.98 17.31 -5.37
CA LYS A 8 -18.04 16.09 -6.19
C LYS A 8 -16.82 15.88 -7.11
N ARG A 9 -15.64 16.32 -6.66
CA ARG A 9 -14.38 16.09 -7.39
C ARG A 9 -13.67 14.87 -6.85
N ASP A 10 -13.08 14.09 -7.75
CA ASP A 10 -12.13 13.05 -7.40
C ASP A 10 -10.76 13.66 -7.14
N VAL A 11 -10.23 13.45 -5.94
CA VAL A 11 -8.98 14.05 -5.47
C VAL A 11 -8.03 12.95 -5.06
N VAL A 12 -6.81 13.00 -5.61
CA VAL A 12 -5.71 12.12 -5.21
C VAL A 12 -4.66 12.93 -4.46
N ILE A 13 -4.21 12.42 -3.31
CA ILE A 13 -3.06 12.93 -2.57
C ILE A 13 -1.96 11.87 -2.62
N LEU A 14 -0.80 12.24 -3.15
CA LEU A 14 0.42 11.46 -3.03
C LEU A 14 1.26 12.04 -1.88
N LEU A 15 1.41 11.27 -0.80
CA LEU A 15 2.10 11.71 0.42
C LEU A 15 3.42 10.94 0.61
N ASP A 16 4.55 11.65 0.57
CA ASP A 16 5.84 11.10 0.95
C ASP A 16 6.44 11.87 2.15
N SER A 17 6.32 11.39 3.40
CA SER A 17 5.81 10.07 3.85
C SER A 17 4.89 10.17 5.05
N ILE A 18 4.04 9.16 5.23
CA ILE A 18 3.15 9.08 6.39
C ILE A 18 3.92 8.84 7.70
N THR A 19 5.06 8.13 7.61
CA THR A 19 5.96 7.89 8.75
C THR A 19 6.54 9.19 9.28
N ARG A 20 7.03 10.07 8.40
CA ARG A 20 7.58 11.37 8.80
C ARG A 20 6.50 12.29 9.36
N LEU A 21 5.30 12.25 8.78
CA LEU A 21 4.14 12.98 9.31
C LEU A 21 3.83 12.54 10.74
N ALA A 22 3.74 11.23 11.00
CA ALA A 22 3.46 10.71 12.34
C ALA A 22 4.55 11.06 13.36
N ARG A 23 5.84 10.99 12.97
CA ARG A 23 6.95 11.47 13.81
C ARG A 23 6.81 12.94 14.17
N ALA A 24 6.49 13.80 13.20
CA ALA A 24 6.28 15.22 13.46
C ALA A 24 5.15 15.46 14.47
N TYR A 25 4.04 14.74 14.34
CA TYR A 25 2.95 14.80 15.33
C TYR A 25 3.37 14.33 16.72
N ASN A 26 4.18 13.27 16.81
CA ASN A 26 4.71 12.78 18.08
C ASN A 26 5.60 13.80 18.79
N THR A 27 6.36 14.61 18.04
CA THR A 27 7.22 15.65 18.63
C THR A 27 6.45 16.87 19.12
N VAL A 28 5.39 17.29 18.41
CA VAL A 28 4.67 18.55 18.73
C VAL A 28 3.54 18.38 19.72
N GLN A 29 3.09 17.14 19.97
CA GLN A 29 1.93 16.89 20.81
C GLN A 29 2.30 16.90 22.29
N PRO A 30 1.54 17.59 23.16
CA PRO A 30 1.78 17.54 24.60
C PRO A 30 1.75 16.10 25.12
N PRO A 31 2.70 15.69 25.99
CA PRO A 31 2.77 14.33 26.50
C PRO A 31 1.47 13.95 27.22
N SER A 32 0.93 12.79 26.88
CA SER A 32 -0.26 12.22 27.52
C SER A 32 0.04 11.51 28.85
N GLY A 33 1.33 11.29 29.14
CA GLY A 33 1.79 10.43 30.23
C GLY A 33 1.74 8.93 29.91
N LYS A 34 1.28 8.54 28.72
CA LYS A 34 1.22 7.14 28.26
C LYS A 34 2.05 6.95 26.99
N ILE A 35 3.21 6.33 27.15
CA ILE A 35 4.13 6.04 26.05
C ILE A 35 3.96 4.58 25.65
N LEU A 36 3.66 4.34 24.37
CA LEU A 36 3.61 3.02 23.75
C LEU A 36 5.03 2.50 23.49
N SER A 37 5.11 1.21 23.13
CA SER A 37 6.36 0.63 22.62
C SER A 37 6.95 1.50 21.50
N GLY A 38 8.27 1.61 21.45
CA GLY A 38 8.96 2.42 20.44
C GLY A 38 8.97 3.93 20.70
N GLY A 39 8.50 4.42 21.86
CA GLY A 39 8.59 5.83 22.24
C GLY A 39 7.53 6.72 21.59
N VAL A 40 6.41 6.13 21.17
CA VAL A 40 5.28 6.83 20.57
C VAL A 40 4.27 7.16 21.66
N ASP A 41 3.87 8.43 21.77
CA ASP A 41 2.80 8.82 22.69
C ASP A 41 1.44 8.26 22.20
N SER A 42 0.62 7.73 23.11
CA SER A 42 -0.66 7.10 22.72
C SER A 42 -1.60 8.04 21.95
N ASN A 43 -1.50 9.35 22.17
CA ASN A 43 -2.33 10.34 21.49
C ASN A 43 -1.68 10.88 20.21
N ALA A 44 -0.37 10.68 19.99
CA ALA A 44 0.36 11.23 18.85
C ALA A 44 -0.14 10.70 17.50
N LEU A 45 -0.62 9.46 17.45
CA LEU A 45 -1.09 8.83 16.22
C LEU A 45 -2.54 9.20 15.86
N HIS A 46 -3.29 9.82 16.78
CA HIS A 46 -4.70 10.13 16.53
C HIS A 46 -4.90 11.07 15.31
N LYS A 47 -4.13 12.16 15.23
CA LYS A 47 -4.24 13.12 14.11
C LYS A 47 -3.73 12.53 12.78
N PRO A 48 -2.57 11.87 12.72
CA PRO A 48 -2.12 11.16 11.52
C PRO A 48 -3.11 10.08 11.04
N LYS A 49 -3.67 9.25 11.93
CA LYS A 49 -4.69 8.25 11.58
C LYS A 49 -5.95 8.90 11.02
N ARG A 50 -6.41 10.01 11.62
CA ARG A 50 -7.55 10.78 11.10
C ARG A 50 -7.27 11.43 9.74
N PHE A 51 -6.02 11.82 9.48
CA PHE A 51 -5.61 12.33 8.17
C PHE A 51 -5.68 11.22 7.12
N PHE A 52 -5.07 10.06 7.38
CA PHE A 52 -5.03 8.94 6.43
C PHE A 52 -6.42 8.32 6.21
N GLY A 53 -7.18 8.11 7.29
CA GLY A 53 -8.58 7.66 7.25
C GLY A 53 -9.57 8.70 6.72
N ALA A 54 -9.09 9.87 6.27
CA ALA A 54 -9.91 10.77 5.49
C ALA A 54 -10.20 10.20 4.09
N ALA A 55 -9.29 9.37 3.55
CA ALA A 55 -9.47 8.71 2.26
C ALA A 55 -10.72 7.84 2.27
N ARG A 56 -11.59 8.03 1.26
CA ARG A 56 -12.85 7.30 1.09
C ARG A 56 -13.46 7.59 -0.27
N ASN A 57 -14.21 6.63 -0.78
CA ASN A 57 -15.16 6.83 -1.86
C ASN A 57 -16.49 7.38 -1.28
N ILE A 58 -17.15 8.32 -1.95
CA ILE A 58 -18.41 8.94 -1.49
C ILE A 58 -19.52 8.61 -2.49
N GLU A 59 -20.60 8.03 -2.02
CA GLU A 59 -21.72 7.58 -2.87
C GLU A 59 -22.43 8.74 -3.56
N GLU A 60 -22.59 9.88 -2.86
CA GLU A 60 -23.26 11.08 -3.39
C GLU A 60 -22.39 11.89 -4.39
N GLY A 61 -21.16 11.46 -4.62
CA GLY A 61 -20.25 11.97 -5.64
C GLY A 61 -18.87 12.42 -5.11
N GLY A 62 -17.84 12.18 -5.92
CA GLY A 62 -16.44 12.48 -5.61
C GLY A 62 -15.76 11.40 -4.76
N SER A 63 -14.44 11.48 -4.68
CA SER A 63 -13.62 10.55 -3.92
C SER A 63 -12.37 11.23 -3.39
N LEU A 64 -11.87 10.75 -2.25
CA LEU A 64 -10.56 11.11 -1.73
C LEU A 64 -9.68 9.87 -1.70
N THR A 65 -8.72 9.79 -2.61
CA THR A 65 -7.68 8.76 -2.62
C THR A 65 -6.42 9.33 -1.99
N ILE A 66 -5.83 8.61 -1.04
CA ILE A 66 -4.53 8.96 -0.46
C ILE A 66 -3.61 7.76 -0.66
N ILE A 67 -2.52 7.95 -1.39
CA ILE A 67 -1.43 6.98 -1.49
C ILE A 67 -0.25 7.59 -0.75
N ALA A 68 0.22 6.90 0.28
CA ALA A 68 1.32 7.39 1.10
C ALA A 68 2.44 6.36 1.18
N THR A 69 3.68 6.84 1.14
CA THR A 69 4.85 5.99 1.43
C THR A 69 4.95 5.78 2.94
N ALA A 70 5.32 4.56 3.34
CA ALA A 70 5.65 4.21 4.71
C ALA A 70 7.05 3.59 4.73
N LEU A 71 7.86 3.99 5.71
CA LEU A 71 9.18 3.44 5.92
C LEU A 71 9.10 2.25 6.87
N ILE A 72 9.72 1.14 6.47
CA ILE A 72 9.91 -0.08 7.26
C ILE A 72 11.41 -0.42 7.28
N ASP A 73 11.83 -1.33 8.16
CA ASP A 73 13.22 -1.78 8.28
C ASP A 73 14.25 -0.65 8.47
N THR A 74 13.84 0.45 9.11
CA THR A 74 14.71 1.61 9.38
C THR A 74 15.64 1.40 10.59
N GLY A 75 15.47 0.28 11.31
CA GLY A 75 16.08 0.03 12.62
C GLY A 75 15.42 0.80 13.77
N SER A 76 14.36 1.56 13.52
CA SER A 76 13.63 2.32 14.53
C SER A 76 12.33 1.61 14.93
N LYS A 77 12.24 1.15 16.18
CA LYS A 77 10.99 0.60 16.75
C LYS A 77 9.81 1.56 16.65
N MET A 78 10.06 2.87 16.63
CA MET A 78 9.04 3.89 16.41
C MET A 78 8.38 3.73 15.03
N ASP A 79 9.18 3.50 13.97
CA ASP A 79 8.67 3.37 12.61
C ASP A 79 7.89 2.06 12.43
N GLU A 80 8.35 0.98 13.05
CA GLU A 80 7.64 -0.31 13.08
C GLU A 80 6.24 -0.15 13.70
N VAL A 81 6.15 0.52 14.85
CA VAL A 81 4.88 0.78 15.53
C VAL A 81 3.98 1.70 14.70
N ILE A 82 4.55 2.74 14.08
CA ILE A 82 3.79 3.63 13.17
C ILE A 82 3.25 2.83 11.98
N PHE A 83 4.05 1.96 11.37
CA PHE A 83 3.66 1.13 10.24
C PHE A 83 2.48 0.21 10.60
N GLU A 84 2.58 -0.54 11.69
CA GLU A 84 1.50 -1.45 12.13
C GLU A 84 0.19 -0.70 12.42
N GLU A 85 0.26 0.49 13.00
CA GLU A 85 -0.91 1.32 13.28
C GLU A 85 -1.61 1.84 12.00
N PHE A 86 -0.84 2.13 10.95
CA PHE A 86 -1.40 2.55 9.67
C PHE A 86 -1.85 1.38 8.79
N LYS A 87 -1.23 0.21 8.92
CA LYS A 87 -1.67 -1.03 8.28
C LYS A 87 -3.11 -1.37 8.62
N GLY A 88 -3.50 -1.18 9.89
CA GLY A 88 -4.89 -1.34 10.34
C GLY A 88 -5.86 -0.28 9.79
N THR A 89 -5.35 0.89 9.37
CA THR A 89 -6.17 2.03 8.91
C THR A 89 -6.39 2.01 7.40
N GLY A 90 -5.40 1.54 6.62
CA GLY A 90 -5.46 1.42 5.18
C GLY A 90 -6.24 0.20 4.68
N ASN A 91 -6.50 0.17 3.38
CA ASN A 91 -7.12 -0.96 2.68
C ASN A 91 -6.29 -1.49 1.51
N MET A 92 -5.16 -0.87 1.18
CA MET A 92 -4.22 -1.28 0.13
C MET A 92 -2.79 -1.14 0.64
N GLU A 93 -1.97 -2.15 0.38
CA GLU A 93 -0.55 -2.19 0.71
C GLU A 93 0.25 -2.62 -0.52
N LEU A 94 1.32 -1.86 -0.82
CA LEU A 94 2.29 -2.19 -1.86
C LEU A 94 3.68 -2.24 -1.22
N HIS A 95 4.19 -3.44 -1.03
CA HIS A 95 5.48 -3.69 -0.39
C HIS A 95 6.59 -3.66 -1.42
N LEU A 96 7.68 -2.96 -1.11
CA LEU A 96 8.88 -2.95 -1.94
C LEU A 96 10.00 -3.72 -1.23
N ASP A 97 10.67 -4.62 -1.95
CA ASP A 97 11.71 -5.48 -1.39
C ASP A 97 13.12 -5.02 -1.79
N ARG A 98 13.99 -4.88 -0.79
CA ARG A 98 15.38 -4.43 -0.98
C ARG A 98 16.21 -5.40 -1.82
N ARG A 99 15.93 -6.71 -1.78
CA ARG A 99 16.68 -7.72 -2.55
C ARG A 99 16.53 -7.50 -4.06
N LEU A 100 15.35 -7.05 -4.50
CA LEU A 100 15.11 -6.67 -5.91
C LEU A 100 15.91 -5.42 -6.29
N MET A 101 15.94 -4.41 -5.39
CA MET A 101 16.74 -3.19 -5.59
C MET A 101 18.24 -3.50 -5.68
N ASP A 102 18.77 -4.33 -4.80
CA ASP A 102 20.19 -4.71 -4.79
C ASP A 102 20.59 -5.45 -6.09
N LYS A 103 19.66 -6.22 -6.67
CA LYS A 103 19.81 -6.85 -8.00
C LYS A 103 19.50 -5.93 -9.19
N ARG A 104 19.02 -4.70 -8.95
CA ARG A 104 18.55 -3.75 -9.97
C ARG A 104 17.37 -4.27 -10.81
N THR A 105 16.54 -5.12 -10.22
CA THR A 105 15.29 -5.60 -10.84
C THR A 105 14.15 -4.64 -10.48
N PHE A 106 13.57 -4.01 -11.49
CA PHE A 106 12.48 -3.04 -11.32
C PHE A 106 11.22 -3.48 -12.08
N PRO A 107 10.01 -3.29 -11.51
CA PRO A 107 9.74 -2.67 -10.21
C PRO A 107 10.06 -3.60 -9.02
N CYS A 108 10.52 -3.04 -7.91
CA CYS A 108 10.96 -3.82 -6.73
C CYS A 108 9.80 -4.31 -5.85
N ILE A 109 8.71 -4.80 -6.42
CA ILE A 109 7.48 -5.13 -5.68
C ILE A 109 7.52 -6.55 -5.11
N ASP A 110 7.19 -6.70 -3.83
CA ASP A 110 6.85 -8.00 -3.24
C ASP A 110 5.37 -8.31 -3.52
N ILE A 111 5.12 -9.11 -4.56
CA ILE A 111 3.76 -9.47 -5.01
C ILE A 111 3.00 -10.23 -3.91
N ASN A 112 3.68 -11.08 -3.15
CA ASN A 112 3.05 -11.95 -2.16
C ASN A 112 2.60 -11.16 -0.92
N LYS A 113 3.35 -10.13 -0.51
CA LYS A 113 2.96 -9.22 0.59
C LYS A 113 1.99 -8.11 0.18
N SER A 114 1.95 -7.77 -1.10
CA SER A 114 1.11 -6.68 -1.62
C SER A 114 -0.33 -7.13 -1.88
N GLY A 115 -1.31 -6.26 -1.61
CA GLY A 115 -2.71 -6.59 -1.82
C GLY A 115 -3.67 -5.43 -1.53
N THR A 116 -4.91 -5.59 -1.97
CA THR A 116 -6.01 -4.64 -1.74
C THR A 116 -7.21 -5.39 -1.16
N ARG A 117 -7.80 -4.85 -0.09
CA ARG A 117 -9.04 -5.38 0.48
C ARG A 117 -10.21 -5.08 -0.45
N ARG A 118 -11.13 -6.04 -0.59
CA ARG A 118 -12.31 -5.94 -1.45
C ARG A 118 -11.97 -5.69 -2.94
N GLU A 119 -10.91 -6.34 -3.44
CA GLU A 119 -10.48 -6.22 -4.84
C GLU A 119 -11.55 -6.70 -5.84
N GLU A 120 -12.52 -7.52 -5.40
CA GLU A 120 -13.67 -7.95 -6.20
C GLU A 120 -14.60 -6.81 -6.64
N LEU A 121 -14.50 -5.64 -6.01
CA LEU A 121 -15.21 -4.43 -6.43
C LEU A 121 -14.47 -3.63 -7.52
N LEU A 122 -13.20 -3.94 -7.74
CA LEU A 122 -12.30 -3.16 -8.60
C LEU A 122 -11.89 -3.91 -9.87
N VAL A 123 -11.94 -5.25 -9.81
CA VAL A 123 -11.48 -6.13 -10.88
C VAL A 123 -12.64 -7.01 -11.34
N GLU A 124 -12.77 -7.19 -12.65
CA GLU A 124 -13.75 -8.11 -13.23
C GLU A 124 -13.51 -9.55 -12.72
N SER A 125 -14.59 -10.29 -12.46
CA SER A 125 -14.53 -11.64 -11.90
C SER A 125 -13.69 -12.62 -12.71
N SER A 126 -13.69 -12.50 -14.05
CA SER A 126 -12.86 -13.33 -14.95
C SER A 126 -11.36 -13.07 -14.76
N ALA A 127 -10.95 -11.79 -14.72
CA ALA A 127 -9.59 -11.38 -14.45
C ALA A 127 -9.15 -11.72 -13.02
N LEU A 128 -10.05 -11.55 -12.03
CA LEU A 128 -9.75 -11.84 -10.63
C LEU A 128 -9.39 -13.32 -10.41
N GLN A 129 -10.12 -14.25 -11.02
CA GLN A 129 -9.82 -15.68 -10.96
C GLN A 129 -8.41 -16.00 -11.50
N ARG A 130 -8.01 -15.34 -12.58
CA ARG A 130 -6.68 -15.52 -13.19
C ARG A 130 -5.58 -14.92 -12.34
N ILE A 131 -5.80 -13.73 -11.78
CA ILE A 131 -4.88 -13.12 -10.80
C ILE A 131 -4.68 -14.04 -9.59
N TRP A 132 -5.75 -14.70 -9.11
CA TRP A 132 -5.64 -15.67 -8.03
C TRP A 132 -4.83 -16.90 -8.40
N LEU A 133 -5.01 -17.43 -9.61
CA LEU A 133 -4.19 -18.54 -10.12
C LEU A 133 -2.71 -18.12 -10.22
N LEU A 134 -2.45 -16.93 -10.78
CA LEU A 134 -1.11 -16.36 -10.84
C LEU A 134 -0.49 -16.27 -9.44
N ARG A 135 -1.21 -15.70 -8.46
CA ARG A 135 -0.75 -15.62 -7.08
C ARG A 135 -0.43 -16.98 -6.47
N LYS A 136 -1.21 -18.03 -6.78
CA LYS A 136 -0.89 -19.40 -6.33
C LYS A 136 0.42 -19.90 -6.92
N VAL A 137 0.66 -19.68 -8.21
CA VAL A 137 1.93 -20.05 -8.87
C VAL A 137 3.10 -19.29 -8.24
N LEU A 138 2.95 -17.98 -8.04
CA LEU A 138 4.00 -17.12 -7.47
C LEU A 138 4.26 -17.39 -5.97
N SER A 139 3.32 -17.99 -5.25
CA SER A 139 3.45 -18.22 -3.80
C SER A 139 4.54 -19.23 -3.42
N SER A 140 4.94 -20.11 -4.35
CA SER A 140 6.02 -21.07 -4.14
C SER A 140 7.42 -20.49 -4.44
N MET A 141 7.48 -19.33 -5.10
CA MET A 141 8.71 -18.68 -5.52
C MET A 141 9.21 -17.71 -4.45
N ASN A 142 10.53 -17.52 -4.37
CA ASN A 142 11.07 -16.39 -3.61
C ASN A 142 10.79 -15.06 -4.36
N VAL A 143 10.92 -13.93 -3.67
CA VAL A 143 10.56 -12.61 -4.22
C VAL A 143 11.34 -12.25 -5.49
N VAL A 144 12.59 -12.69 -5.62
CA VAL A 144 13.40 -12.41 -6.81
C VAL A 144 12.92 -13.23 -8.00
N ASP A 145 12.84 -14.55 -7.83
CA ASP A 145 12.39 -15.46 -8.88
C ASP A 145 10.96 -15.12 -9.33
N CYS A 146 10.10 -14.72 -8.40
CA CYS A 146 8.74 -14.26 -8.65
C CYS A 146 8.72 -13.04 -9.60
N MET A 147 9.56 -12.03 -9.33
CA MET A 147 9.62 -10.83 -10.16
C MET A 147 10.27 -11.10 -11.52
N GLU A 148 11.34 -11.89 -11.57
CA GLU A 148 12.01 -12.28 -12.82
C GLU A 148 11.05 -13.07 -13.73
N PHE A 149 10.33 -14.05 -13.17
CA PHE A 149 9.30 -14.81 -13.89
C PHE A 149 8.19 -13.91 -14.41
N LEU A 150 7.69 -12.98 -13.58
CA LEU A 150 6.62 -12.08 -13.99
C LEU A 150 7.05 -11.12 -15.10
N LEU A 151 8.28 -10.57 -15.02
CA LEU A 151 8.83 -9.69 -16.05
C LEU A 151 9.07 -10.42 -17.37
N ASP A 152 9.56 -11.66 -17.33
CA ASP A 152 9.73 -12.52 -18.50
C ASP A 152 8.38 -12.71 -19.22
N LYS A 153 7.35 -13.09 -18.48
CA LYS A 153 6.02 -13.34 -19.07
C LYS A 153 5.29 -12.08 -19.52
N LEU A 154 5.40 -10.98 -18.78
CA LEU A 154 4.82 -9.70 -19.20
C LEU A 154 5.50 -9.16 -20.45
N GLY A 155 6.82 -9.37 -20.60
CA GLY A 155 7.58 -8.95 -21.78
C GLY A 155 7.20 -9.66 -23.08
N GLU A 156 6.51 -10.80 -22.99
CA GLU A 156 5.98 -11.54 -24.15
C GLU A 156 4.65 -10.97 -24.69
N THR A 157 4.04 -10.00 -24.00
CA THR A 157 2.69 -9.48 -24.31
C THR A 157 2.63 -7.97 -24.36
N ASP A 158 1.74 -7.42 -25.18
CA ASP A 158 1.58 -5.96 -25.31
C ASP A 158 0.62 -5.38 -24.25
N SER A 159 -0.16 -6.23 -23.57
CA SER A 159 -1.12 -5.79 -22.55
C SER A 159 -1.34 -6.81 -21.43
N ASN A 160 -1.72 -6.32 -20.25
CA ASN A 160 -2.10 -7.18 -19.13
C ASN A 160 -3.30 -8.08 -19.46
N GLN A 161 -4.20 -7.63 -20.34
CA GLN A 161 -5.35 -8.42 -20.77
C GLN A 161 -4.88 -9.65 -21.54
N GLU A 162 -4.00 -9.46 -22.53
CA GLU A 162 -3.39 -10.54 -23.31
C GLU A 162 -2.60 -11.51 -22.43
N PHE A 163 -1.79 -10.99 -21.50
CA PHE A 163 -1.08 -11.81 -20.51
C PHE A 163 -2.03 -12.70 -19.71
N LEU A 164 -3.11 -12.12 -19.16
CA LEU A 164 -4.10 -12.89 -18.40
C LEU A 164 -4.85 -13.89 -19.29
N ASP A 165 -5.13 -13.57 -20.55
CA ASP A 165 -5.78 -14.48 -21.50
C ASP A 165 -4.89 -15.68 -21.85
N ASN A 166 -3.57 -15.47 -21.97
CA ASN A 166 -2.61 -16.52 -22.28
C ASN A 166 -2.35 -17.50 -21.14
N MET A 167 -2.67 -17.15 -19.88
CA MET A 167 -2.56 -18.07 -18.74
C MET A 167 -3.48 -19.30 -18.81
N ASN A 168 -4.45 -19.30 -19.72
CA ASN A 168 -5.42 -20.38 -19.92
C ASN A 168 -5.03 -21.36 -21.06
N LYS A 169 -3.89 -21.15 -21.74
CA LYS A 169 -3.34 -22.09 -22.72
C LYS A 169 -2.29 -22.98 -22.09
#